data_AF-A0A9W9VU78-F1
#
_entry.id   AF-A0A9W9VU78-F1
#
_cell.length_a   1.000
_cell.length_b   1.000
_cell.length_c   1.000
_cell.angle_alpha   90.00
_cell.angle_beta   90.00
_cell.angle_gamma   90.00
#
_symmetry.space_group_name_H-M   'P 1'
#
loop_
_entity.id
_entity.type
_entity.pdbx_description
1 polymer ?
#
loop_
_entity_poly.entity_id
_entity_poly.type
_entity_poly.pdbx_seq_one_letter_code
_entity_poly.pdbx_strand_id
1 'polypeptide(L)'
;MSSPSQALEEGEYRPAAVGDLRSPCPALNSLANHGLIPRDGRNITANQLQDALKHIGVGIDIRHTLVKRAFTVHDETSHIGLRNPGQVNDSGIPVLDLDQTGRPHAVEHDVSLSREDRNKESFTISDFGRFRKQRYTEQKAKNSKLNFDSSKHKVACGEAAIFQSIFAGDITLCFTNLI
;
A
#
# COMPACT_ATOMS: atom_id res chain seq x y z
N MET A 1 1.27 -6.77 39.80
CA MET A 1 2.43 -6.18 39.11
C MET A 1 2.16 -6.31 37.63
N SER A 2 1.88 -5.20 36.94
CA SER A 2 1.66 -5.16 35.49
C SER A 2 2.96 -5.52 34.77
N SER A 3 2.92 -6.57 33.95
CA SER A 3 4.05 -6.98 33.10
C SER A 3 4.51 -5.79 32.26
N PRO A 4 5.84 -5.54 32.12
CA PRO A 4 6.32 -4.51 31.22
C PRO A 4 5.85 -4.85 29.80
N SER A 5 5.20 -3.90 29.14
CA SER A 5 4.84 -3.98 27.72
C SER A 5 6.11 -4.25 26.93
N GLN A 6 6.33 -5.50 26.54
CA GLN A 6 7.43 -5.87 25.64
C GLN A 6 7.28 -5.04 24.36
N ALA A 7 8.23 -4.15 24.10
CA ALA A 7 8.29 -3.46 22.82
C ALA A 7 8.46 -4.54 21.74
N LEU A 8 7.52 -4.61 20.80
CA LEU A 8 7.56 -5.60 19.72
C LEU A 8 8.82 -5.43 18.88
N GLU A 9 9.41 -6.54 18.46
CA GLU A 9 10.62 -6.50 17.64
C GLU A 9 10.34 -5.94 16.24
N GLU A 10 11.38 -5.39 15.59
CA GLU A 10 11.31 -4.97 14.20
C GLU A 10 11.09 -6.20 13.30
N GLY A 11 10.16 -6.11 12.36
CA GLY A 11 9.74 -7.21 11.49
C GLY A 11 8.55 -8.01 12.03
N GLU A 12 8.25 -7.94 13.33
CA GLU A 12 7.08 -8.60 13.90
C GLU A 12 5.78 -7.90 13.46
N TYR A 13 4.84 -8.67 12.93
CA TYR A 13 3.57 -8.14 12.48
C TYR A 13 2.68 -7.76 13.67
N ARG A 14 2.11 -6.56 13.61
CA ARG A 14 0.98 -6.13 14.43
C ARG A 14 -0.06 -5.40 13.56
N PRO A 15 -1.36 -5.69 13.72
CA PRO A 15 -2.39 -4.86 13.09
C PRO A 15 -2.32 -3.40 13.60
N ALA A 16 -2.85 -2.48 12.79
CA ALA A 16 -2.98 -1.08 13.20
C ALA A 16 -3.91 -0.96 14.41
N ALA A 17 -3.50 -0.21 15.43
CA ALA A 17 -4.34 0.11 16.57
C ALA A 17 -5.34 1.23 16.20
N VAL A 18 -6.40 1.36 17.00
CA VAL A 18 -7.34 2.48 16.86
C VAL A 18 -6.57 3.79 17.08
N GLY A 19 -6.59 4.67 16.07
CA GLY A 19 -5.89 5.97 16.08
C GLY A 19 -4.54 5.99 15.38
N ASP A 20 -3.98 4.83 15.00
CA ASP A 20 -2.80 4.75 14.15
C ASP A 20 -3.11 5.31 12.75
N LEU A 21 -2.19 6.10 12.20
CA LEU A 21 -2.32 6.61 10.84
C LEU A 21 -1.89 5.58 9.82
N ARG A 22 -2.63 5.51 8.72
CA ARG A 22 -2.32 4.67 7.57
C ARG A 22 -2.44 5.45 6.29
N SER A 23 -1.70 4.98 5.29
CA SER A 23 -1.57 5.60 3.98
C SER A 23 -2.51 4.97 2.95
N PRO A 24 -2.76 5.67 1.83
CA PRO A 24 -3.14 5.07 0.58
C PRO A 24 -1.99 4.27 -0.09
N CYS A 25 -0.99 3.75 0.60
CA CYS A 25 0.01 2.87 0.00
C CYS A 25 0.08 1.55 0.78
N PRO A 26 -0.28 0.41 0.16
CA PRO A 26 -0.24 -0.87 0.88
C PRO A 26 1.16 -1.21 1.38
N ALA A 27 2.21 -0.86 0.62
CA ALA A 27 3.59 -1.07 1.05
C ALA A 27 3.93 -0.29 2.33
N LEU A 28 3.58 1.00 2.42
CA LEU A 28 3.84 1.80 3.62
C LEU A 28 3.04 1.29 4.82
N ASN A 29 1.80 0.84 4.61
CA ASN A 29 0.99 0.25 5.67
C ASN A 29 1.61 -1.04 6.22
N SER A 30 2.16 -1.89 5.35
CA SER A 30 2.90 -3.08 5.77
C SER A 30 4.16 -2.70 6.54
N LEU A 31 4.95 -1.74 6.07
CA LEU A 31 6.14 -1.27 6.78
C LEU A 31 5.81 -0.80 8.21
N ALA A 32 4.71 -0.05 8.39
CA ALA A 32 4.25 0.37 9.72
C ALA A 32 3.74 -0.81 10.55
N ASN A 33 2.98 -1.73 9.98
CA ASN A 33 2.50 -2.93 10.66
C ASN A 33 3.63 -3.87 11.07
N HIS A 34 4.79 -3.81 10.42
CA HIS A 34 5.99 -4.58 10.77
C HIS A 34 7.03 -3.78 11.57
N GLY A 35 6.77 -2.51 11.89
CA GLY A 35 7.68 -1.68 12.69
C GLY A 35 8.96 -1.24 11.98
N LEU A 36 9.03 -1.38 10.65
CA LEU A 36 10.14 -0.88 9.82
C LEU A 36 10.10 0.66 9.66
N ILE A 37 8.92 1.23 9.91
CA ILE A 37 8.69 2.66 10.17
C ILE A 37 7.82 2.75 11.44
N PRO A 38 7.70 3.94 12.08
CA PRO A 38 6.82 4.13 13.24
C PRO A 38 5.44 3.48 13.07
N ARG A 39 5.07 2.60 14.00
CA ARG A 39 3.86 1.76 13.90
C ARG A 39 2.56 2.57 13.98
N ASP A 40 2.62 3.73 14.62
CA ASP A 40 1.53 4.71 14.69
C ASP A 40 1.38 5.53 13.40
N GLY A 41 2.31 5.39 12.46
CA GLY A 41 2.31 6.09 11.17
C GLY A 41 2.63 7.57 11.28
N ARG A 42 3.26 8.02 12.37
CA ARG A 42 3.59 9.43 12.62
C ARG A 42 5.08 9.68 12.67
N ASN A 43 5.46 10.94 12.49
CA ASN A 43 6.79 11.45 12.79
C ASN A 43 7.92 10.71 12.01
N ILE A 44 7.63 10.31 10.77
CA ILE A 44 8.54 9.51 9.96
C ILE A 44 9.57 10.43 9.31
N THR A 45 10.85 10.19 9.56
CA THR A 45 11.93 10.95 8.92
C THR A 45 12.23 10.43 7.50
N ALA A 46 12.86 11.27 6.68
CA ALA A 46 13.25 10.89 5.32
C ALA A 46 14.22 9.70 5.31
N ASN A 47 15.10 9.59 6.30
CA ASN A 47 16.06 8.49 6.40
C ASN A 47 15.35 7.18 6.76
N GLN A 48 14.46 7.19 7.75
CA GLN A 48 13.66 6.00 8.10
C GLN A 48 12.85 5.50 6.90
N LEU A 49 12.19 6.40 6.18
CA LEU A 49 11.42 6.01 4.99
C LEU A 49 12.32 5.45 3.89
N GLN A 50 13.52 6.00 3.70
CA GLN A 50 14.47 5.45 2.75
C GLN A 50 14.96 4.05 3.16
N ASP A 51 15.36 3.87 4.41
CA ASP A 51 15.85 2.59 4.90
C ASP A 51 14.78 1.50 4.80
N ALA A 52 13.52 1.84 5.12
CA ALA A 52 12.38 0.94 4.98
C ALA A 52 12.11 0.56 3.51
N LEU A 53 12.16 1.53 2.57
CA LEU A 53 12.01 1.24 1.13
C LEU A 53 13.18 0.41 0.59
N LYS A 54 14.40 0.62 1.09
CA LYS A 54 15.57 -0.21 0.77
C LYS A 54 15.38 -1.64 1.29
N HIS A 55 14.82 -1.80 2.49
CA HIS A 55 14.56 -3.11 3.11
C HIS A 55 13.66 -3.99 2.23
N ILE A 56 12.64 -3.41 1.60
CA ILE A 56 11.74 -4.12 0.67
C ILE A 56 12.25 -4.16 -0.78
N GLY A 57 13.51 -3.79 -1.01
CA GLY A 57 14.17 -3.94 -2.32
C GLY A 57 13.89 -2.83 -3.34
N VAL A 58 13.38 -1.66 -2.94
CA VAL A 58 13.21 -0.54 -3.86
C VAL A 58 14.57 0.04 -4.27
N GLY A 59 14.81 0.09 -5.57
CA GLY A 59 16.04 0.63 -6.16
C GLY A 59 16.35 2.06 -5.71
N ILE A 60 17.64 2.39 -5.64
CA ILE A 60 18.13 3.65 -5.07
C ILE A 60 17.52 4.90 -5.72
N ASP A 61 17.45 4.93 -7.06
CA ASP A 61 16.95 6.09 -7.80
C ASP A 61 15.46 6.32 -7.55
N ILE A 62 14.68 5.24 -7.54
CA ILE A 62 13.24 5.28 -7.28
C ILE A 62 12.98 5.74 -5.85
N ARG A 63 13.66 5.14 -4.88
CA ARG A 63 13.53 5.51 -3.47
C ARG A 63 13.86 6.98 -3.23
N HIS A 64 15.02 7.46 -3.70
CA HIS A 64 15.41 8.85 -3.52
C HIS A 64 14.39 9.80 -4.15
N THR A 65 13.91 9.50 -5.36
CA THR A 65 12.94 10.33 -6.05
C THR A 65 11.61 10.38 -5.29
N LEU A 66 11.09 9.23 -4.85
CA LEU A 66 9.83 9.14 -4.11
C LEU A 66 9.92 9.90 -2.78
N VAL A 67 10.97 9.66 -1.99
CA VAL A 67 11.13 10.32 -0.69
C VAL A 67 11.34 11.81 -0.84
N LYS A 68 12.15 12.26 -1.80
CA LYS A 68 12.36 13.69 -2.07
C LYS A 68 11.05 14.40 -2.41
N ARG A 69 10.21 13.79 -3.25
CA ARG A 69 8.88 14.33 -3.59
C ARG A 69 7.96 14.35 -2.38
N ALA A 70 7.86 13.22 -1.66
CA ALA A 70 7.03 13.11 -0.46
C ALA A 70 7.41 14.17 0.60
N PHE A 71 8.70 14.46 0.76
CA PHE A 71 9.18 15.41 1.76
C PHE A 71 9.15 16.88 1.32
N THR A 72 8.71 17.15 0.10
CA THR A 72 8.43 18.53 -0.35
C THR A 72 7.21 19.07 0.39
N VAL A 73 7.23 20.36 0.71
CA VAL A 73 6.11 21.03 1.37
C VAL A 73 4.93 21.07 0.41
N HIS A 74 3.76 20.69 0.89
CA HIS A 74 2.50 20.87 0.18
C HIS A 74 2.13 22.35 0.22
N ASP A 75 2.18 23.01 -0.94
CA ASP A 75 1.60 24.34 -1.14
C ASP A 75 0.38 24.22 -2.08
N GLU A 76 -0.47 25.24 -2.08
CA GLU A 76 -1.70 25.27 -2.90
C GLU A 76 -1.41 25.34 -4.41
N THR A 77 -0.15 25.50 -4.82
CA THR A 77 0.25 25.76 -6.21
C THR A 77 0.96 24.59 -6.89
N SER A 78 1.68 23.75 -6.14
CA SER A 78 2.56 22.71 -6.68
C SER A 78 1.91 21.35 -6.69
N HIS A 79 0.95 21.05 -5.80
CA HIS A 79 0.20 19.77 -5.80
C HIS A 79 1.10 18.52 -5.89
N ILE A 80 2.34 18.57 -5.36
CA ILE A 80 3.32 17.45 -5.47
C ILE A 80 3.87 17.07 -4.09
N GLY A 81 4.03 18.05 -3.19
CA GLY A 81 4.50 17.83 -1.82
C GLY A 81 3.42 17.21 -0.93
N LEU A 82 3.85 16.48 0.11
CA LEU A 82 2.93 15.85 1.08
C LEU A 82 3.06 16.41 2.50
N ARG A 83 4.17 17.10 2.81
CA ARG A 83 4.43 17.63 4.15
C ARG A 83 3.72 18.96 4.39
N ASN A 84 3.24 19.17 5.61
CA ASN A 84 2.74 20.48 6.00
C ASN A 84 3.92 21.47 6.16
N PRO A 85 3.71 22.77 5.89
CA PRO A 85 4.70 23.80 6.16
C PRO A 85 5.18 23.75 7.62
N GLY A 86 6.49 23.76 7.84
CA GLY A 86 7.08 23.77 9.18
C GLY A 86 6.97 22.45 9.98
N GLN A 87 6.45 21.36 9.38
CA GLN A 87 6.28 20.08 10.08
C GLN A 87 7.62 19.42 10.42
N VAL A 88 8.00 19.49 11.69
CA VAL A 88 9.25 18.92 12.22
C VAL A 88 8.97 18.17 13.52
N ASN A 89 9.87 17.26 13.88
CA ASN A 89 9.87 16.60 15.19
C ASN A 89 10.47 17.50 16.29
N ASP A 90 10.51 17.01 17.54
CA ASP A 90 11.07 17.74 18.68
C ASP A 90 12.55 18.15 18.52
N SER A 91 13.28 17.48 17.61
CA SER A 91 14.66 17.80 17.26
C SER A 91 14.80 18.77 16.07
N GLY A 92 13.68 19.30 15.56
CA GLY A 92 13.67 20.18 14.39
C GLY A 92 13.87 19.45 13.05
N ILE A 93 13.82 18.12 13.02
CA ILE A 93 14.00 17.34 11.80
C ILE A 93 12.67 17.26 11.04
N PRO A 94 12.68 17.53 9.72
CA PRO A 94 11.58 17.24 8.80
C PRO A 94 10.96 15.85 8.95
N VAL A 95 9.63 15.79 9.13
CA VAL A 95 8.88 14.53 9.21
C VAL A 95 7.62 14.51 8.36
N LEU A 96 7.14 13.30 8.08
CA LEU A 96 5.93 12.98 7.34
C LEU A 96 5.06 12.01 8.17
N ASP A 97 3.75 12.21 8.14
CA ASP A 97 2.74 11.31 8.68
C ASP A 97 2.07 10.54 7.51
N LEU A 98 1.71 9.28 7.74
CA LEU A 98 1.24 8.39 6.65
C LEU A 98 -0.06 8.83 6.01
N ASP A 99 -0.98 9.44 6.76
CA ASP A 99 -2.26 9.94 6.23
C ASP A 99 -2.07 11.05 5.19
N GLN A 100 -0.97 11.81 5.29
CA GLN A 100 -0.65 12.88 4.36
C GLN A 100 -0.38 12.37 2.94
N THR A 101 -0.01 11.09 2.79
CA THR A 101 0.16 10.48 1.47
C THR A 101 -1.16 10.27 0.74
N GLY A 102 -2.30 10.38 1.43
CA GLY A 102 -3.67 10.37 0.86
C GLY A 102 -4.29 11.73 0.66
N ARG A 103 -3.48 12.80 0.66
CA ARG A 103 -3.97 14.13 0.30
C ARG A 103 -4.40 14.14 -1.17
N PRO A 104 -5.64 14.61 -1.46
CA PRO A 104 -6.10 14.72 -2.83
C PRO A 104 -5.22 15.70 -3.60
N HIS A 105 -4.98 15.41 -4.88
CA HIS A 105 -4.15 16.24 -5.76
C HIS A 105 -2.69 16.36 -5.30
N ALA A 106 -2.08 15.27 -4.82
CA ALA A 106 -0.65 15.23 -4.55
C ALA A 106 0.03 14.01 -5.19
N VAL A 107 -0.07 12.86 -4.54
CA VAL A 107 0.44 11.57 -5.04
C VAL A 107 -0.69 10.56 -5.22
N GLU A 108 -1.76 10.69 -4.42
CA GLU A 108 -3.00 9.94 -4.60
C GLU A 108 -3.69 10.37 -5.90
N HIS A 109 -4.10 9.38 -6.69
CA HIS A 109 -4.63 9.55 -8.03
C HIS A 109 -5.76 8.55 -8.29
N ASP A 110 -6.68 8.92 -9.17
CA ASP A 110 -7.72 8.02 -9.70
C ASP A 110 -7.09 6.84 -10.47
N VAL A 111 -7.83 5.74 -10.63
CA VAL A 111 -7.41 4.43 -11.16
C VAL A 111 -6.50 3.67 -10.17
N SER A 112 -6.83 3.72 -8.87
CA SER A 112 -6.14 2.95 -7.84
C SER A 112 -6.42 1.45 -7.97
N LEU A 113 -5.37 0.62 -7.93
CA LEU A 113 -5.51 -0.84 -8.09
C LEU A 113 -6.19 -1.56 -6.92
N SER A 114 -6.28 -0.95 -5.74
CA SER A 114 -6.83 -1.61 -4.55
C SER A 114 -7.60 -0.66 -3.64
N ARG A 115 -7.94 0.53 -4.12
CA ARG A 115 -8.79 1.49 -3.40
C ARG A 115 -9.87 1.98 -4.31
N GLU A 116 -11.01 2.28 -3.70
CA GLU A 116 -12.03 3.07 -4.37
C GLU A 116 -11.43 4.41 -4.78
N ASP A 117 -11.54 4.71 -6.07
CA ASP A 117 -11.38 6.07 -6.55
C ASP A 117 -12.42 6.98 -5.86
N ARG A 118 -12.21 8.29 -5.85
CA ARG A 118 -13.11 9.25 -5.19
C ARG A 118 -14.56 9.21 -5.73
N ASN A 119 -14.74 8.68 -6.94
CA ASN A 119 -16.03 8.41 -7.59
C ASN A 119 -16.67 7.06 -7.20
N LYS A 120 -16.08 6.31 -6.25
CA LYS A 120 -16.47 4.98 -5.77
C LYS A 120 -16.30 3.83 -6.78
N GLU A 121 -15.47 4.00 -7.81
CA GLU A 121 -15.07 2.87 -8.63
C GLU A 121 -13.90 2.13 -7.94
N SER A 122 -14.20 0.97 -7.35
CA SER A 122 -13.21 0.06 -6.77
C SER A 122 -12.71 -0.92 -7.82
N PHE A 123 -11.42 -1.27 -7.75
CA PHE A 123 -10.92 -2.48 -8.41
C PHE A 123 -11.63 -3.73 -7.84
N THR A 124 -12.31 -4.48 -8.70
CA THR A 124 -13.17 -5.61 -8.33
C THR A 124 -12.60 -6.96 -8.76
N ILE A 125 -13.21 -8.04 -8.28
CA ILE A 125 -12.91 -9.40 -8.76
C ILE A 125 -13.16 -9.55 -10.28
N SER A 126 -14.07 -8.76 -10.85
CA SER A 126 -14.33 -8.73 -12.29
C SER A 126 -13.15 -8.18 -13.07
N ASP A 127 -12.42 -7.22 -12.50
CA ASP A 127 -11.21 -6.64 -13.10
C ASP A 127 -10.05 -7.63 -13.08
N PHE A 128 -9.89 -8.37 -11.98
CA PHE A 128 -9.01 -9.55 -11.93
C PHE A 128 -9.37 -10.58 -13.00
N GLY A 129 -10.66 -10.88 -13.16
CA GLY A 129 -11.16 -11.79 -14.19
C GLY A 129 -10.80 -11.33 -15.61
N ARG A 130 -10.96 -10.03 -15.88
CA ARG A 130 -10.62 -9.41 -17.18
C ARG A 130 -9.12 -9.46 -17.45
N PHE A 131 -8.30 -9.05 -16.48
CA PHE A 131 -6.83 -9.10 -16.59
C PHE A 131 -6.32 -10.53 -16.80
N ARG A 132 -6.91 -11.51 -16.10
CA ARG A 132 -6.54 -12.92 -16.23
C ARG A 132 -6.93 -13.49 -17.58
N LYS A 133 -8.08 -13.10 -18.15
CA LYS A 133 -8.47 -13.43 -19.53
C LYS A 133 -7.48 -12.86 -20.55
N GLN A 134 -7.03 -11.62 -20.34
CA GLN A 134 -6.01 -11.00 -21.18
C GLN A 134 -4.69 -11.78 -21.09
N ARG A 135 -4.17 -12.03 -19.89
CA ARG A 135 -2.94 -12.81 -19.67
C ARG A 135 -3.01 -14.22 -20.24
N TYR A 136 -4.16 -14.89 -20.12
CA TYR A 136 -4.37 -16.20 -20.73
C TYR A 136 -4.26 -16.13 -22.25
N THR A 137 -4.85 -15.10 -22.87
CA THR A 137 -4.78 -14.90 -24.33
C THR A 137 -3.35 -14.64 -24.79
N GLU A 138 -2.62 -13.76 -24.08
CA GLU A 138 -1.20 -13.48 -24.35
C GLU A 138 -0.33 -14.74 -24.20
N GLN A 139 -0.56 -15.54 -23.16
CA GLN A 139 0.16 -16.79 -22.94
C GLN A 139 -0.19 -17.82 -24.01
N LYS A 140 -1.45 -17.94 -24.42
CA LYS A 140 -1.86 -18.87 -25.47
C LYS A 140 -1.20 -18.54 -26.82
N ALA A 141 -0.99 -17.26 -27.09
CA ALA A 141 -0.31 -16.80 -28.30
C ALA A 141 1.20 -17.08 -28.30
N LYS A 142 1.85 -17.07 -27.12
CA LYS A 142 3.31 -17.14 -26.98
C LYS A 142 3.85 -18.48 -26.47
N ASN A 143 3.01 -19.28 -25.82
CA ASN A 143 3.40 -20.50 -25.13
C ASN A 143 2.58 -21.69 -25.67
N SER A 144 3.19 -22.43 -26.60
CA SER A 144 2.61 -23.65 -27.18
C SER A 144 2.40 -24.79 -26.18
N LYS A 145 2.99 -24.69 -24.98
CA LYS A 145 2.85 -25.66 -23.89
C LYS A 145 1.95 -25.15 -22.75
N LEU A 146 1.15 -24.11 -22.99
CA LEU A 146 0.26 -23.56 -21.97
C LEU A 146 -0.68 -24.65 -21.43
N ASN A 147 -0.50 -25.01 -20.16
CA ASN A 147 -1.37 -25.91 -19.44
C ASN A 147 -2.08 -25.13 -18.34
N PHE A 148 -3.37 -24.85 -18.53
CA PHE A 148 -4.19 -24.09 -17.62
C PHE A 148 -5.57 -24.75 -17.48
N ASP A 149 -5.58 -25.82 -16.69
CA ASP A 149 -6.76 -26.64 -16.40
C ASP A 149 -7.62 -26.04 -15.26
N SER A 150 -8.73 -26.70 -14.95
CA SER A 150 -9.66 -26.28 -13.89
C SER A 150 -9.00 -26.20 -12.50
N SER A 151 -7.96 -26.97 -12.22
CA SER A 151 -7.26 -26.92 -10.94
C SER A 151 -6.43 -25.65 -10.82
N LYS A 152 -5.64 -25.32 -11.85
CA LYS A 152 -4.87 -24.07 -11.93
C LYS A 152 -5.78 -22.83 -11.99
N HIS A 153 -6.95 -22.98 -12.61
CA HIS A 153 -7.97 -21.94 -12.60
C HIS A 153 -8.45 -21.65 -11.16
N LYS A 154 -8.78 -22.67 -10.37
CA LYS A 154 -9.20 -22.54 -8.97
C LYS A 154 -8.12 -21.90 -8.09
N VAL A 155 -6.88 -22.40 -8.17
CA VAL A 155 -5.74 -21.87 -7.39
C VAL A 155 -5.61 -20.36 -7.59
N ALA A 156 -5.61 -19.94 -8.85
CA ALA A 156 -5.35 -18.54 -9.12
C ALA A 156 -6.62 -17.65 -9.18
N CYS A 157 -7.82 -18.21 -8.99
CA CYS A 157 -8.96 -17.46 -8.43
C CYS A 157 -8.77 -17.21 -6.92
N GLY A 158 -8.21 -18.18 -6.20
CA GLY A 158 -7.81 -18.02 -4.80
C GLY A 158 -6.77 -16.92 -4.61
N GLU A 159 -5.76 -16.82 -5.48
CA GLU A 159 -4.77 -15.73 -5.47
C GLU A 159 -5.41 -14.34 -5.60
N ALA A 160 -6.38 -14.19 -6.51
CA ALA A 160 -7.11 -12.93 -6.69
C ALA A 160 -7.96 -12.59 -5.45
N ALA A 161 -8.60 -13.59 -4.84
CA ALA A 161 -9.35 -13.42 -3.61
C ALA A 161 -8.45 -13.03 -2.42
N ILE A 162 -7.26 -13.64 -2.31
CA ILE A 162 -6.25 -13.29 -1.29
C ILE A 162 -5.79 -11.85 -1.48
N PHE A 163 -5.49 -11.44 -2.72
CA PHE A 163 -5.10 -10.07 -3.00
C PHE A 163 -6.20 -9.08 -2.60
N GLN A 164 -7.46 -9.35 -2.97
CA GLN A 164 -8.59 -8.51 -2.58
C GLN A 164 -8.71 -8.43 -1.05
N SER A 165 -8.62 -9.58 -0.36
CA SER A 165 -8.77 -9.65 1.09
C SER A 165 -7.67 -8.89 1.84
N ILE A 166 -6.45 -8.84 1.30
CA ILE A 166 -5.32 -8.15 1.92
C ILE A 166 -5.36 -6.65 1.63
N PHE A 167 -5.73 -6.25 0.41
CA PHE A 167 -5.46 -4.90 -0.09
C PHE A 167 -6.69 -4.02 -0.28
N ALA A 168 -7.92 -4.54 -0.21
CA ALA A 168 -9.14 -3.79 -0.50
C ALA A 168 -9.99 -3.39 0.73
N GLY A 169 -9.59 -3.72 1.96
CA GLY A 169 -10.40 -3.43 3.17
C GLY A 169 -11.75 -4.15 3.18
N ASP A 170 -12.62 -3.87 4.17
CA ASP A 170 -13.90 -4.55 4.50
C ASP A 170 -14.98 -4.53 3.38
N ILE A 171 -14.66 -5.00 2.18
CA ILE A 171 -15.64 -5.44 1.20
C ILE A 171 -16.01 -6.86 1.62
N THR A 172 -17.07 -6.97 2.39
CA THR A 172 -17.69 -8.24 2.77
C THR A 172 -17.84 -9.08 1.51
N LEU A 173 -17.12 -10.22 1.46
CA LEU A 173 -17.33 -11.25 0.45
C LEU A 173 -18.77 -11.77 0.59
N CYS A 174 -19.71 -11.15 -0.12
CA CYS A 174 -21.01 -11.76 -0.38
C CYS A 174 -20.79 -12.97 -1.29
N PHE A 175 -20.44 -14.10 -0.67
CA PHE A 175 -20.44 -15.44 -1.27
C PHE A 175 -21.86 -15.97 -1.52
N THR A 176 -22.79 -15.12 -1.93
CA THR A 176 -24.16 -15.52 -2.27
C THR A 176 -24.52 -14.94 -3.63
N ASN A 177 -24.62 -15.83 -4.60
CA ASN A 177 -25.13 -15.65 -5.98
C ASN A 177 -24.07 -15.57 -7.09
N LEU A 178 -23.35 -16.68 -7.27
CA LEU A 178 -22.95 -17.15 -8.60
C LEU A 178 -23.00 -18.69 -8.60
N ILE A 179 -24.24 -19.20 -8.67
CA ILE A 179 -24.58 -20.48 -9.29
C ILE A 179 -25.40 -20.11 -10.52
#